data_AF-F0RDK1-F1
#
_entry.id   AF-F0RDK1-F1
#
_cell.length_a   1.000
_cell.length_b   1.000
_cell.length_c   1.000
_cell.angle_alpha   90.00
_cell.angle_beta   90.00
_cell.angle_gamma   90.00
#
_symmetry.space_group_name_H-M   'P 1'
#
loop_
_entity.id
_entity.type
_entity.pdbx_description
1 polymer ?
#
loop_
_entity_poly.entity_id
_entity_poly.type
_entity_poly.pdbx_seq_one_letter_code
_entity_poly.pdbx_strand_id
1 'polypeptide(L)'
;MFKKKLLILSTIIFITGCSNNDIEKKIIDGKTYYIIDSKEDLIWLSNPNLFLKFDTSSSQNKLDDEDKLRFKWSANYLQTNNIDLKTKKEENTLGFMPIGSKRIPFSGTYNGKGYSISNLYINRPEQDQIGLFSVLENCTLDSINLVNISITGKTSVGGLAGKDHKSLISNSHVNGTLKSEDFFLGGLIGEKKNGKITYSSFKGKLEANKSYVGGLVGDLQEAIITNSNSIGEVIGWRNIGGIAGRNSGDYDYDNGSSQNEIGPGSINNCFSSATIKGKREIGGIVGQSSIGSIFYCYFNGSVFGNYATGGIIGNDTSSLVFNCYNSGSINCTEEYAGGIVGEMRDIYHEYDSFIDLTYSTGNIKGKKFVGGIVGSIKGNINNSYATGDVIGEKNVGGVVGELNFNGLISNTSAIGKITGKENVGGIAGVISGMLEFSENDEVFFKTLANELKNSLGNVGAQVTTKSAGNKSYAIVKNCYWNKLLTNQNSGIGKIRYSKNNKRFINGTKSLTKANFLKEVSSLKALGYKYEALYLEIEKKCKY
;
A
#
# COMPACT_ATOMS: atom_id res chain seq x y z
N MET A 1 57.25 -30.16 11.03
CA MET A 1 57.45 -28.81 11.61
C MET A 1 56.30 -27.92 11.18
N PHE A 2 55.32 -27.72 12.07
CA PHE A 2 54.18 -26.82 11.89
C PHE A 2 54.46 -25.52 12.67
N LYS A 3 54.20 -24.34 12.08
CA LYS A 3 53.40 -23.27 12.72
C LYS A 3 53.14 -22.08 11.79
N LYS A 4 51.85 -21.80 11.63
CA LYS A 4 51.21 -20.55 11.18
C LYS A 4 51.42 -19.41 12.18
N LYS A 5 51.44 -18.16 11.68
CA LYS A 5 50.93 -16.91 12.30
C LYS A 5 50.63 -15.98 11.11
N LEU A 6 49.41 -15.82 10.60
CA LEU A 6 48.28 -15.03 11.11
C LEU A 6 48.69 -13.62 11.59
N LEU A 7 48.62 -12.65 10.68
CA LEU A 7 48.66 -11.22 10.97
C LEU A 7 47.21 -10.70 10.87
N ILE A 8 46.62 -10.38 12.02
CA ILE A 8 45.40 -9.57 12.11
C ILE A 8 45.88 -8.19 12.55
N LEU A 9 45.82 -7.19 11.68
CA LEU A 9 45.95 -5.79 12.09
C LEU A 9 44.56 -5.28 12.51
N SER A 10 44.36 -5.28 13.82
CA SER A 10 43.32 -4.50 14.49
C SER A 10 43.74 -3.03 14.53
N THR A 11 43.03 -2.17 13.79
CA THR A 11 43.14 -0.72 13.99
C THR A 11 42.19 -0.34 15.12
N ILE A 12 42.72 -0.38 16.34
CA ILE A 12 42.07 0.16 17.54
C ILE A 12 42.30 1.67 17.52
N ILE A 13 41.27 2.43 17.15
CA ILE A 13 41.25 3.87 17.37
C ILE A 13 40.90 4.09 18.84
N PHE A 14 41.86 4.63 19.60
CA PHE A 14 41.65 5.15 20.93
C PHE A 14 40.64 6.32 20.87
N ILE A 15 39.48 6.15 21.50
CA ILE A 15 38.69 7.27 22.01
C ILE A 15 39.03 7.36 23.50
N THR A 16 39.92 8.29 23.83
CA THR A 16 40.15 8.76 25.20
C THR A 16 39.04 9.75 25.57
N GLY A 17 38.21 9.40 26.55
CA GLY A 17 37.34 10.35 27.25
C GLY A 17 35.92 9.87 27.56
N CYS A 18 35.76 8.97 28.54
CA CYS A 18 34.71 9.04 29.59
C CYS A 18 34.82 7.81 30.49
N SER A 19 35.15 8.02 31.76
CA SER A 19 35.41 6.99 32.76
C SER A 19 34.17 6.51 33.52
N ASN A 20 32.94 6.80 33.06
CA ASN A 20 31.70 6.29 33.67
C ASN A 20 30.78 5.72 32.58
N ASN A 21 30.78 4.38 32.41
CA ASN A 21 29.98 3.64 31.42
C ASN A 21 28.50 3.44 31.84
N ASP A 22 27.97 4.26 32.74
CA ASP A 22 26.61 4.09 33.25
C ASP A 22 25.67 5.09 32.58
N ILE A 23 24.77 4.58 31.73
CA ILE A 23 23.64 5.35 31.22
C ILE A 23 22.76 5.78 32.38
N GLU A 24 22.35 7.05 32.38
CA GLU A 24 21.42 7.62 33.36
C GLU A 24 20.09 6.85 33.37
N LYS A 25 19.54 6.59 34.56
CA LYS A 25 18.24 5.94 34.75
C LYS A 25 17.26 6.89 35.41
N LYS A 26 16.00 6.86 34.99
CA LYS A 26 14.88 7.54 35.66
C LYS A 26 13.75 6.57 35.94
N ILE A 27 13.05 6.78 37.06
CA ILE A 27 11.81 6.06 37.37
C ILE A 27 10.65 6.99 37.05
N ILE A 28 9.77 6.54 36.16
CA ILE A 28 8.56 7.25 35.75
C ILE A 28 7.40 6.26 35.87
N ASP A 29 6.38 6.60 36.67
CA ASP A 29 5.21 5.74 36.94
C ASP A 29 5.58 4.31 37.35
N GLY A 30 6.59 4.17 38.20
CA GLY A 30 7.07 2.88 38.70
C GLY A 30 7.87 2.05 37.68
N LYS A 31 8.14 2.57 36.47
CA LYS A 31 8.99 1.93 35.46
C LYS A 31 10.34 2.61 35.36
N THR A 32 11.40 1.81 35.28
CA THR A 32 12.76 2.30 35.03
C THR A 32 12.97 2.53 33.52
N TYR A 33 13.47 3.72 33.18
CA TYR A 33 13.87 4.12 31.85
C TYR A 33 15.37 4.44 31.83
N TYR A 34 16.06 3.95 30.81
CA TYR A 34 17.41 4.35 30.44
C TYR A 34 17.32 5.61 29.55
N ILE A 35 18.04 6.66 29.92
CA ILE A 35 18.01 7.94 29.22
C ILE A 35 18.99 7.93 28.05
N ILE A 36 18.48 8.26 26.87
CA ILE A 36 19.30 8.48 25.67
C ILE A 36 19.34 9.99 25.41
N ASP A 37 20.41 10.65 25.84
CA ASP A 37 20.56 12.11 25.72
C ASP A 37 21.64 12.53 24.73
N SER A 38 22.50 11.59 24.33
CA SER A 38 23.66 11.84 23.49
C SER A 38 23.86 10.77 22.41
N LYS A 39 24.79 11.06 21.49
CA LYS A 39 25.25 10.10 20.48
C LYS A 39 25.90 8.88 21.15
N GLU A 40 26.66 9.10 22.22
CA GLU A 40 27.37 8.08 22.97
C GLU A 40 26.39 7.11 23.64
N ASP A 41 25.27 7.58 24.18
CA ASP A 41 24.22 6.75 24.76
C ASP A 41 23.55 5.86 23.70
N LEU A 42 23.28 6.41 22.52
CA LEU A 42 22.68 5.64 21.43
C LEU A 42 23.66 4.60 20.86
N ILE A 43 24.95 4.94 20.75
CA ILE A 43 26.02 4.00 20.40
C ILE A 43 26.17 2.92 21.48
N TRP A 44 26.07 3.30 22.76
CA TRP A 44 26.07 2.35 23.84
C TRP A 44 24.94 1.36 23.65
N LEU A 45 23.70 1.80 23.39
CA LEU A 45 22.55 0.92 23.17
C LEU A 45 22.79 -0.07 22.03
N SER A 46 23.44 0.38 20.96
CA SER A 46 23.65 -0.42 19.75
C SER A 46 24.83 -1.39 19.82
N ASN A 47 25.83 -1.10 20.65
CA ASN A 47 27.04 -1.93 20.74
C ASN A 47 26.79 -3.19 21.60
N PRO A 48 26.98 -4.40 21.04
CA PRO A 48 26.78 -5.63 21.79
C PRO A 48 27.89 -5.93 22.81
N ASN A 49 29.04 -5.27 22.71
CA ASN A 49 30.18 -5.46 23.61
C ASN A 49 30.22 -4.45 24.77
N LEU A 50 29.33 -3.44 24.76
CA LEU A 50 29.20 -2.47 25.85
C LEU A 50 28.06 -2.92 26.76
N PHE A 51 28.42 -3.46 27.93
CA PHE A 51 27.47 -3.88 28.96
C PHE A 51 27.34 -2.84 30.06
N LEU A 52 26.19 -2.83 30.73
CA LEU A 52 26.05 -2.17 32.03
C LEU A 52 27.10 -2.76 32.97
N LYS A 53 27.81 -1.93 33.74
CA LYS A 53 28.40 -2.41 34.99
C LYS A 53 27.22 -2.57 35.95
N PHE A 54 26.73 -3.80 36.11
CA PHE A 54 25.72 -4.04 37.13
C PHE A 54 26.38 -3.84 38.50
N ASP A 55 25.63 -3.28 39.44
CA ASP A 55 26.12 -3.01 40.79
C ASP A 55 26.75 -4.28 41.37
N THR A 56 27.90 -4.17 42.05
CA THR A 56 28.80 -5.30 42.37
C THR A 56 28.20 -6.37 43.31
N SER A 57 26.97 -6.17 43.77
CA SER A 57 26.16 -7.09 44.57
C SER A 57 24.98 -7.74 43.81
N SER A 58 24.76 -7.39 42.55
CA SER A 58 23.62 -7.89 41.76
C SER A 58 23.88 -9.25 41.11
N SER A 59 22.88 -10.13 41.12
CA SER A 59 22.91 -11.45 40.47
C SER A 59 23.16 -11.39 38.95
N GLN A 60 23.01 -10.22 38.34
CA GLN A 60 23.17 -9.98 36.90
C GLN A 60 24.62 -9.98 36.42
N ASN A 61 25.60 -9.75 37.30
CA ASN A 61 27.03 -9.85 36.94
C ASN A 61 27.51 -11.29 36.67
N LYS A 62 26.71 -12.31 37.02
CA LYS A 62 26.99 -13.73 36.73
C LYS A 62 26.43 -14.22 35.39
N LEU A 63 25.70 -13.36 34.68
CA LEU A 63 25.07 -13.71 33.42
C LEU A 63 26.09 -13.85 32.30
N ASP A 64 25.81 -14.72 31.34
CA ASP A 64 26.54 -14.74 30.09
C ASP A 64 26.24 -13.46 29.28
N ASP A 65 27.03 -13.24 28.23
CA ASP A 65 26.92 -12.00 27.44
C ASP A 65 25.59 -11.90 26.67
N GLU A 66 24.95 -13.03 26.36
CA GLU A 66 23.64 -13.03 25.69
C GLU A 66 22.53 -12.62 26.63
N ASP A 67 22.54 -13.12 27.86
CA ASP A 67 21.58 -12.73 28.88
C ASP A 67 21.73 -11.25 29.21
N LYS A 68 22.96 -10.72 29.28
CA LYS A 68 23.18 -9.27 29.42
C LYS A 68 22.58 -8.48 28.25
N LEU A 69 22.70 -8.97 27.01
CA LEU A 69 22.06 -8.35 25.85
C LEU A 69 20.54 -8.44 25.91
N ARG A 70 19.97 -9.56 26.36
CA ARG A 70 18.53 -9.72 26.57
C ARG A 70 18.02 -8.69 27.58
N PHE A 71 18.72 -8.50 28.70
CA PHE A 71 18.35 -7.47 29.68
C PHE A 71 18.42 -6.06 29.11
N LYS A 72 19.46 -5.77 28.32
CA LYS A 72 19.62 -4.47 27.66
C LYS A 72 18.47 -4.24 26.67
N TRP A 73 18.31 -5.09 25.67
CA TRP A 73 17.36 -4.87 24.57
C TRP A 73 15.88 -5.19 24.91
N SER A 74 15.57 -5.60 26.14
CA SER A 74 14.21 -5.68 26.68
C SER A 74 13.83 -4.51 27.61
N ALA A 75 14.76 -3.58 27.87
CA ALA A 75 14.53 -2.46 28.77
C ALA A 75 13.71 -1.32 28.15
N ASN A 76 13.32 -0.33 28.98
CA ASN A 76 12.65 0.89 28.50
C ASN A 76 13.66 2.01 28.30
N TYR A 77 13.53 2.74 27.21
CA TYR A 77 14.41 3.82 26.79
C TYR A 77 13.62 5.10 26.55
N LEU A 78 14.18 6.24 26.99
CA LEU A 78 13.58 7.55 26.83
C LEU A 78 14.61 8.52 26.25
N GLN A 79 14.33 9.07 25.07
CA GLN A 79 15.16 10.10 24.48
C GLN A 79 14.83 11.47 25.08
N THR A 80 15.84 12.24 25.44
CA THR A 80 15.67 13.56 26.10
C THR A 80 16.24 14.74 25.32
N ASN A 81 16.94 14.48 24.22
CA ASN A 81 17.52 15.52 23.37
C ASN A 81 17.63 15.07 21.90
N ASN A 82 17.89 16.00 20.99
CA ASN A 82 18.24 15.70 19.60
C ASN A 82 19.63 15.06 19.53
N ILE A 83 19.77 14.01 18.72
CA ILE A 83 21.00 13.25 18.56
C ILE A 83 21.51 13.41 17.13
N ASP A 84 22.73 13.93 16.95
CA ASP A 84 23.39 13.99 15.64
C ASP A 84 24.44 12.88 15.51
N LEU A 85 24.21 11.94 14.61
CA LEU A 85 25.11 10.81 14.34
C LEU A 85 26.20 11.12 13.31
N LYS A 86 26.31 12.35 12.82
CA LYS A 86 27.30 12.74 11.81
C LYS A 86 28.69 12.23 12.18
N THR A 87 29.31 11.54 11.23
CA THR A 87 30.70 11.11 11.29
C THR A 87 31.48 11.85 10.19
N LYS A 88 32.80 11.98 10.37
CA LYS A 88 33.66 12.39 9.26
C LYS A 88 33.53 11.31 8.18
N LYS A 89 33.18 11.69 6.95
CA LYS A 89 33.05 10.76 5.81
C LYS A 89 34.40 10.07 5.60
N GLU A 90 34.54 8.87 6.14
CA GLU A 90 35.56 7.93 5.71
C GLU A 90 34.86 6.97 4.74
N GLU A 91 35.22 7.09 3.46
CA GLU A 91 34.85 6.11 2.45
C GLU A 91 35.32 4.74 2.97
N ASN A 92 34.40 3.78 3.10
CA ASN A 92 34.58 2.40 3.61
C ASN A 92 34.23 2.09 5.08
N THR A 93 33.35 2.83 5.74
CA THR A 93 32.74 2.36 7.01
C THR A 93 31.37 1.69 6.81
N LEU A 94 31.08 0.63 7.58
CA LEU A 94 29.75 -0.03 7.62
C LEU A 94 28.67 0.85 8.28
N GLY A 95 29.06 2.00 8.85
CA GLY A 95 28.18 2.91 9.56
C GLY A 95 27.73 2.38 10.93
N PHE A 96 26.59 2.87 11.39
CA PHE A 96 25.98 2.50 12.66
C PHE A 96 25.73 0.98 12.74
N MET A 97 25.92 0.41 13.93
CA MET A 97 25.56 -0.98 14.21
C MET A 97 24.08 -1.04 14.60
N PRO A 98 23.21 -1.77 13.87
CA PRO A 98 21.80 -1.91 14.23
C PRO A 98 21.59 -2.44 15.66
N ILE A 99 20.56 -1.94 16.34
CA ILE A 99 20.14 -2.37 17.68
C ILE A 99 19.32 -3.66 17.58
N GLY A 100 19.60 -4.67 18.40
CA GLY A 100 18.95 -5.97 18.26
C GLY A 100 19.56 -6.83 17.17
N SER A 101 19.19 -8.11 17.13
CA SER A 101 19.62 -9.07 16.12
C SER A 101 18.58 -10.16 15.93
N LYS A 102 18.71 -10.97 14.87
CA LYS A 102 17.87 -12.17 14.67
C LYS A 102 17.84 -13.11 15.88
N ARG A 103 18.95 -13.20 16.60
CA ARG A 103 19.10 -14.11 17.75
C ARG A 103 18.55 -13.50 19.04
N ILE A 104 18.75 -12.21 19.23
CA ILE A 104 18.29 -11.44 20.38
C ILE A 104 17.64 -10.16 19.84
N PRO A 105 16.34 -10.19 19.53
CA PRO A 105 15.61 -9.02 19.05
C PRO A 105 15.53 -7.93 20.13
N PHE A 106 15.20 -6.71 19.70
CA PHE A 106 14.76 -5.68 20.62
C PHE A 106 13.29 -5.92 20.99
N SER A 107 13.01 -6.07 22.29
CA SER A 107 11.69 -6.36 22.84
C SER A 107 11.23 -5.36 23.90
N GLY A 108 12.01 -4.29 24.08
CA GLY A 108 11.75 -3.25 25.06
C GLY A 108 10.81 -2.14 24.58
N THR A 109 10.94 -0.97 25.21
CA THR A 109 10.26 0.25 24.78
C THR A 109 11.29 1.29 24.38
N TYR A 110 11.11 1.98 23.25
CA TYR A 110 11.88 3.18 22.93
C TYR A 110 10.92 4.33 22.65
N ASN A 111 10.92 5.33 23.54
CA ASN A 111 10.15 6.56 23.36
C ASN A 111 11.09 7.71 22.97
N GLY A 112 10.97 8.18 21.73
CA GLY A 112 11.78 9.27 21.18
C GLY A 112 11.34 10.66 21.63
N LYS A 113 10.17 10.80 22.27
CA LYS A 113 9.52 12.07 22.68
C LYS A 113 9.42 13.13 21.57
N GLY A 114 9.55 12.74 20.31
CA GLY A 114 9.58 13.64 19.16
C GLY A 114 10.94 14.29 18.90
N TYR A 115 11.97 13.99 19.69
CA TYR A 115 13.34 14.42 19.38
C TYR A 115 13.89 13.70 18.16
N SER A 116 14.78 14.38 17.43
CA SER A 116 15.37 13.87 16.22
C SER A 116 16.60 12.99 16.48
N ILE A 117 16.79 11.98 15.65
CA ILE A 117 18.05 11.27 15.42
C ILE A 117 18.46 11.60 13.98
N SER A 118 19.50 12.41 13.82
CA SER A 118 19.91 12.96 12.54
C SER A 118 21.15 12.27 11.99
N ASN A 119 21.29 12.26 10.65
CA ASN A 119 22.51 11.83 9.95
C ASN A 119 22.92 10.37 10.23
N LEU A 120 21.95 9.50 10.52
CA LEU A 120 22.18 8.05 10.63
C LEU A 120 22.66 7.51 9.28
N TYR A 121 23.84 6.89 9.29
CA TYR A 121 24.43 6.23 8.12
C TYR A 121 24.64 4.75 8.41
N ILE A 122 24.13 3.87 7.55
CA ILE A 122 24.37 2.42 7.59
C ILE A 122 24.65 1.95 6.15
N ASN A 123 25.76 1.29 5.91
CA ASN A 123 26.13 0.77 4.60
C ASN A 123 26.59 -0.69 4.68
N ARG A 124 25.62 -1.60 4.62
CA ARG A 124 25.80 -3.04 4.81
C ARG A 124 25.14 -3.82 3.67
N PRO A 125 25.55 -3.61 2.39
CA PRO A 125 24.85 -4.12 1.21
C PRO A 125 24.75 -5.65 1.13
N GLU A 126 25.59 -6.36 1.89
CA GLU A 126 25.60 -7.82 1.95
C GLU A 126 24.90 -8.41 3.20
N GLN A 127 24.32 -7.57 4.06
CA GLN A 127 23.69 -7.99 5.30
C GLN A 127 22.18 -7.74 5.28
N ASP A 128 21.45 -8.68 5.87
CA ASP A 128 20.00 -8.65 5.97
C ASP A 128 19.55 -7.92 7.24
N GLN A 129 18.27 -7.53 7.31
CA GLN A 129 17.61 -6.99 8.52
C GLN A 129 18.29 -5.71 9.02
N ILE A 130 18.24 -4.67 8.18
CA ILE A 130 18.94 -3.42 8.40
C ILE A 130 17.97 -2.28 8.69
N GLY A 131 18.24 -1.55 9.77
CA GLY A 131 17.58 -0.32 10.19
C GLY A 131 18.27 0.25 11.42
N LEU A 132 17.68 1.27 12.07
CA LEU A 132 18.13 1.67 13.41
C LEU A 132 18.14 0.46 14.37
N PHE A 133 17.08 -0.34 14.28
CA PHE A 133 16.97 -1.67 14.87
C PHE A 133 17.15 -2.73 13.78
N SER A 134 17.74 -3.87 14.10
CA SER A 134 17.80 -5.01 13.18
C SER A 134 16.46 -5.75 13.15
N VAL A 135 16.06 -6.27 14.32
CA VAL A 135 14.85 -7.08 14.50
C VAL A 135 14.11 -6.62 15.75
N LEU A 136 12.80 -6.41 15.63
CA LEU A 136 11.88 -6.10 16.72
C LEU A 136 11.00 -7.30 17.04
N GLU A 137 10.71 -7.53 18.32
CA GLU A 137 9.85 -8.60 18.79
C GLU A 137 8.97 -8.09 19.95
N ASN A 138 7.66 -7.99 19.71
CA ASN A 138 6.66 -7.61 20.72
C ASN A 138 7.04 -6.35 21.52
N CYS A 139 7.58 -5.34 20.83
CA CYS A 139 8.13 -4.15 21.45
C CYS A 139 7.20 -2.93 21.25
N THR A 140 7.53 -1.80 21.87
CA THR A 140 6.87 -0.51 21.59
C THR A 140 7.88 0.53 21.14
N LEU A 141 7.67 1.10 19.95
CA LEU A 141 8.41 2.25 19.44
C LEU A 141 7.46 3.43 19.30
N ASP A 142 7.73 4.51 20.00
CA ASP A 142 6.88 5.71 19.96
C ASP A 142 7.70 6.97 19.72
N SER A 143 7.17 7.86 18.89
CA SER A 143 7.69 9.22 18.72
C SER A 143 9.16 9.30 18.28
N ILE A 144 9.60 8.36 17.44
CA ILE A 144 10.98 8.31 16.89
C ILE A 144 11.06 9.11 15.59
N ASN A 145 11.93 10.12 15.53
CA ASN A 145 12.10 10.98 14.36
C ASN A 145 13.49 10.83 13.73
N LEU A 146 13.59 10.09 12.63
CA LEU A 146 14.83 9.95 11.88
C LEU A 146 14.94 11.02 10.78
N VAL A 147 16.03 11.79 10.79
CA VAL A 147 16.21 12.92 9.87
C VAL A 147 17.51 12.80 9.07
N ASN A 148 17.43 13.01 7.76
CA ASN A 148 18.59 12.95 6.85
C ASN A 148 19.37 11.62 6.97
N ILE A 149 18.65 10.50 6.93
CA ILE A 149 19.28 9.18 7.05
C ILE A 149 19.71 8.63 5.68
N SER A 150 20.72 7.77 5.70
CA SER A 150 21.12 6.97 4.55
C SER A 150 21.38 5.52 4.99
N ILE A 151 20.57 4.59 4.49
CA ILE A 151 20.65 3.18 4.87
C ILE A 151 20.73 2.32 3.60
N THR A 152 21.74 1.45 3.53
CA THR A 152 21.87 0.42 2.51
C THR A 152 21.99 -0.95 3.18
N GLY A 153 21.16 -1.90 2.77
CA GLY A 153 21.18 -3.29 3.21
C GLY A 153 20.88 -4.27 2.07
N LYS A 154 20.98 -5.58 2.33
CA LYS A 154 20.71 -6.63 1.34
C LYS A 154 19.23 -6.93 1.19
N THR A 155 18.60 -7.50 2.22
CA THR A 155 17.15 -7.76 2.27
C THR A 155 16.57 -7.34 3.62
N SER A 156 15.27 -7.04 3.65
CA SER A 156 14.57 -6.56 4.84
C SER A 156 15.20 -5.28 5.37
N VAL A 157 15.03 -4.18 4.63
CA VAL A 157 15.60 -2.88 4.96
C VAL A 157 14.49 -1.91 5.35
N GLY A 158 14.65 -1.24 6.49
CA GLY A 158 13.74 -0.20 6.96
C GLY A 158 14.46 0.92 7.70
N GLY A 159 13.83 2.09 7.80
CA GLY A 159 14.38 3.21 8.57
C GLY A 159 14.47 2.90 10.06
N LEU A 160 13.36 2.40 10.61
CA LEU A 160 13.27 1.98 12.00
C LEU A 160 13.82 0.57 12.17
N ALA A 161 13.34 -0.41 11.40
CA ALA A 161 13.81 -1.79 11.52
C ALA A 161 13.79 -2.58 10.22
N GLY A 162 14.65 -3.60 10.14
CA GLY A 162 14.63 -4.54 9.03
C GLY A 162 13.44 -5.49 9.10
N LYS A 163 13.23 -6.13 10.25
CA LYS A 163 12.09 -7.01 10.53
C LYS A 163 11.39 -6.64 11.83
N ASP A 164 10.09 -6.86 11.87
CA ASP A 164 9.25 -6.65 13.05
C ASP A 164 8.22 -7.78 13.20
N HIS A 165 8.15 -8.38 14.40
CA HIS A 165 7.09 -9.28 14.81
C HIS A 165 6.29 -8.68 15.97
N LYS A 166 4.99 -8.45 15.75
CA LYS A 166 3.98 -8.03 16.75
C LYS A 166 4.18 -6.68 17.42
N SER A 167 5.20 -5.88 17.08
CA SER A 167 5.44 -4.61 17.76
C SER A 167 4.41 -3.54 17.44
N LEU A 168 4.28 -2.58 18.35
CA LEU A 168 3.47 -1.37 18.22
C LEU A 168 4.39 -0.19 17.86
N ILE A 169 4.15 0.42 16.70
CA ILE A 169 4.90 1.57 16.21
C ILE A 169 3.94 2.74 16.06
N SER A 170 4.20 3.84 16.78
CA SER A 170 3.34 5.02 16.75
C SER A 170 4.14 6.31 16.61
N ASN A 171 3.52 7.33 15.98
CA ASN A 171 4.04 8.70 15.89
C ASN A 171 5.48 8.80 15.38
N SER A 172 5.91 7.85 14.53
CA SER A 172 7.31 7.72 14.15
C SER A 172 7.51 8.14 12.69
N HIS A 173 8.52 8.97 12.46
CA HIS A 173 8.71 9.66 11.19
C HIS A 173 10.14 9.45 10.68
N VAL A 174 10.26 8.97 9.45
CA VAL A 174 11.56 8.71 8.80
C VAL A 174 11.74 9.60 7.57
N ASN A 175 12.86 10.30 7.51
CA ASN A 175 13.28 11.11 6.37
C ASN A 175 14.70 10.74 5.91
N GLY A 176 14.83 10.28 4.66
CA GLY A 176 16.13 9.94 4.10
C GLY A 176 16.11 9.12 2.80
N THR A 177 17.26 8.54 2.47
CA THR A 177 17.44 7.64 1.32
C THR A 177 17.73 6.23 1.80
N LEU A 178 16.90 5.27 1.42
CA LEU A 178 17.09 3.86 1.80
C LEU A 178 17.22 3.01 0.53
N LYS A 179 18.12 2.04 0.58
CA LYS A 179 18.41 1.11 -0.51
C LYS A 179 18.39 -0.34 -0.03
N SER A 180 17.74 -1.20 -0.80
CA SER A 180 17.84 -2.67 -0.66
C SER A 180 18.49 -3.24 -1.92
N GLU A 181 19.56 -4.02 -1.76
CA GLU A 181 20.22 -4.69 -2.90
C GLU A 181 19.40 -5.88 -3.43
N ASP A 182 18.41 -6.35 -2.67
CA ASP A 182 17.58 -7.51 -2.98
C ASP A 182 16.08 -7.22 -2.78
N PHE A 183 15.43 -7.84 -1.78
CA PHE A 183 13.98 -7.75 -1.51
C PHE A 183 13.65 -6.89 -0.28
N PHE A 184 12.36 -6.60 -0.11
CA PHE A 184 11.75 -6.06 1.11
C PHE A 184 12.37 -4.74 1.56
N LEU A 185 11.90 -3.65 0.98
CA LEU A 185 12.28 -2.29 1.36
C LEU A 185 11.06 -1.52 1.86
N GLY A 186 11.10 -1.09 3.12
CA GLY A 186 10.11 -0.19 3.71
C GLY A 186 10.72 1.13 4.14
N GLY A 187 9.98 2.23 4.08
CA GLY A 187 10.46 3.48 4.68
C GLY A 187 10.61 3.40 6.20
N LEU A 188 9.75 2.63 6.87
CA LEU A 188 9.83 2.36 8.31
C LEU A 188 10.36 0.95 8.58
N ILE A 189 9.71 -0.06 8.00
CA ILE A 189 9.97 -1.48 8.32
C ILE A 189 10.12 -2.29 7.03
N GLY A 190 11.19 -3.08 6.89
CA GLY A 190 11.34 -3.96 5.73
C GLY A 190 10.23 -5.02 5.64
N GLU A 191 10.06 -5.83 6.68
CA GLU A 191 8.97 -6.81 6.81
C GLU A 191 8.30 -6.67 8.17
N LYS A 192 6.97 -6.55 8.19
CA LYS A 192 6.18 -6.49 9.42
C LYS A 192 5.18 -7.63 9.46
N LYS A 193 5.33 -8.50 10.46
CA LYS A 193 4.38 -9.55 10.78
C LYS A 193 3.62 -9.19 12.05
N ASN A 194 2.29 -9.16 12.00
CA ASN A 194 1.43 -8.78 13.12
C ASN A 194 1.74 -7.37 13.70
N GLY A 195 0.96 -6.96 14.70
CA GLY A 195 1.11 -5.66 15.36
C GLY A 195 0.62 -4.49 14.51
N LYS A 196 0.98 -3.26 14.90
CA LYS A 196 0.38 -2.04 14.32
C LYS A 196 1.41 -0.96 14.00
N ILE A 197 1.17 -0.22 12.93
CA ILE A 197 1.80 1.09 12.66
C ILE A 197 0.69 2.14 12.65
N THR A 198 0.84 3.19 13.45
CA THR A 198 -0.15 4.28 13.57
C THR A 198 0.52 5.65 13.51
N TYR A 199 -0.16 6.63 12.89
CA TYR A 199 0.28 8.04 12.88
C TYR A 199 1.74 8.26 12.43
N SER A 200 2.23 7.42 11.55
CA SER A 200 3.66 7.37 11.19
C SER A 200 3.86 7.76 9.73
N SER A 201 5.07 8.19 9.36
CA SER A 201 5.32 8.63 8.00
C SER A 201 6.71 8.36 7.46
N PHE A 202 6.81 8.25 6.15
CA PHE A 202 8.06 8.29 5.41
C PHE A 202 8.12 9.48 4.45
N LYS A 203 9.29 10.12 4.37
CA LYS A 203 9.62 11.14 3.38
C LYS A 203 10.99 10.90 2.78
N GLY A 204 11.09 10.61 1.49
CA GLY A 204 12.40 10.53 0.83
C GLY A 204 12.44 9.58 -0.34
N LYS A 205 13.60 8.94 -0.55
CA LYS A 205 13.83 8.04 -1.68
C LYS A 205 14.00 6.61 -1.21
N LEU A 206 13.23 5.71 -1.80
CA LEU A 206 13.38 4.26 -1.65
C LEU A 206 13.80 3.66 -3.00
N GLU A 207 14.86 2.87 -2.99
CA GLU A 207 15.35 2.17 -4.19
C GLU A 207 15.68 0.71 -3.86
N ALA A 208 14.92 -0.23 -4.44
CA ALA A 208 15.24 -1.65 -4.36
C ALA A 208 15.57 -2.22 -5.75
N ASN A 209 16.53 -3.13 -5.79
CA ASN A 209 16.88 -3.81 -7.05
C ASN A 209 15.83 -4.86 -7.46
N LYS A 210 15.03 -5.40 -6.51
CA LYS A 210 13.99 -6.40 -6.78
C LYS A 210 12.60 -6.00 -6.27
N SER A 211 11.93 -6.90 -5.54
CA SER A 211 10.50 -6.81 -5.25
C SER A 211 10.19 -6.37 -3.82
N TYR A 212 8.92 -6.03 -3.59
CA TYR A 212 8.34 -5.71 -2.28
C TYR A 212 8.90 -4.41 -1.71
N VAL A 213 8.51 -3.30 -2.36
CA VAL A 213 8.88 -1.96 -1.92
C VAL A 213 7.65 -1.21 -1.47
N GLY A 214 7.59 -0.81 -0.21
CA GLY A 214 6.52 0.00 0.33
C GLY A 214 7.05 1.29 0.92
N GLY A 215 6.33 2.39 0.71
CA GLY A 215 6.72 3.65 1.35
C GLY A 215 6.79 3.58 2.87
N LEU A 216 5.99 2.73 3.52
CA LEU A 216 6.11 2.44 4.96
C LEU A 216 6.65 1.04 5.21
N VAL A 217 6.08 0.03 4.56
CA VAL A 217 6.40 -1.38 4.83
C VAL A 217 6.64 -2.13 3.53
N GLY A 218 7.78 -2.80 3.38
CA GLY A 218 8.04 -3.63 2.19
C GLY A 218 7.02 -4.77 2.07
N ASP A 219 6.88 -5.54 3.14
CA ASP A 219 5.95 -6.67 3.23
C ASP A 219 5.14 -6.65 4.54
N LEU A 220 3.82 -6.54 4.42
CA LEU A 220 2.87 -6.43 5.53
C LEU A 220 2.07 -7.73 5.66
N GLN A 221 2.34 -8.51 6.71
CA GLN A 221 1.72 -9.82 6.96
C GLN A 221 0.90 -9.76 8.23
N GLU A 222 -0.43 -9.93 8.13
CA GLU A 222 -1.33 -10.00 9.28
C GLU A 222 -1.26 -8.75 10.20
N ALA A 223 -0.74 -7.64 9.69
CA ALA A 223 -0.46 -6.42 10.42
C ALA A 223 -1.37 -5.29 9.97
N ILE A 224 -1.47 -4.24 10.79
CA ILE A 224 -2.36 -3.10 10.53
C ILE A 224 -1.54 -1.82 10.37
N ILE A 225 -1.81 -1.06 9.32
CA ILE A 225 -1.31 0.31 9.16
C ILE A 225 -2.51 1.26 9.17
N THR A 226 -2.50 2.24 10.08
CA THR A 226 -3.57 3.24 10.18
C THR A 226 -3.02 4.66 10.23
N ASN A 227 -3.76 5.64 9.71
CA ASN A 227 -3.48 7.07 9.87
C ASN A 227 -2.06 7.48 9.46
N SER A 228 -1.50 6.84 8.43
CA SER A 228 -0.07 6.94 8.10
C SER A 228 0.13 7.32 6.64
N ASN A 229 1.30 7.88 6.31
CA ASN A 229 1.52 8.40 4.95
C ASN A 229 2.95 8.25 4.44
N SER A 230 3.09 8.33 3.12
CA SER A 230 4.38 8.29 2.45
C SER A 230 4.45 9.27 1.30
N ILE A 231 5.53 10.05 1.26
CA ILE A 231 5.83 11.02 0.21
C ILE A 231 7.28 10.89 -0.28
N GLY A 232 7.51 11.23 -1.54
CA GLY A 232 8.84 11.15 -2.16
C GLY A 232 8.87 10.21 -3.36
N GLU A 233 9.93 9.43 -3.51
CA GLU A 233 10.14 8.54 -4.66
C GLU A 233 10.31 7.09 -4.23
N VAL A 234 9.57 6.17 -4.87
CA VAL A 234 9.61 4.73 -4.59
C VAL A 234 9.94 3.99 -5.89
N ILE A 235 11.12 3.36 -5.93
CA ILE A 235 11.65 2.65 -7.10
C ILE A 235 11.85 1.18 -6.75
N GLY A 236 11.35 0.29 -7.60
CA GLY A 236 11.57 -1.15 -7.49
C GLY A 236 11.27 -1.88 -8.80
N TRP A 237 11.25 -3.21 -8.75
CA TRP A 237 10.92 -4.04 -9.91
C TRP A 237 9.46 -4.52 -9.90
N ARG A 238 9.04 -5.23 -8.85
CA ARG A 238 7.70 -5.82 -8.70
C ARG A 238 7.13 -5.60 -7.30
N ASN A 239 5.81 -5.55 -7.14
CA ASN A 239 5.14 -5.41 -5.84
C ASN A 239 5.55 -4.10 -5.15
N ILE A 240 5.14 -2.98 -5.75
CA ILE A 240 5.53 -1.66 -5.28
C ILE A 240 4.29 -0.87 -4.88
N GLY A 241 4.27 -0.38 -3.64
CA GLY A 241 3.20 0.46 -3.13
C GLY A 241 3.71 1.71 -2.44
N GLY A 242 2.90 2.77 -2.47
CA GLY A 242 3.22 3.99 -1.71
C GLY A 242 3.14 3.77 -0.20
N ILE A 243 2.38 2.78 0.29
CA ILE A 243 2.31 2.40 1.71
C ILE A 243 2.94 1.03 1.93
N ALA A 244 2.48 0.01 1.19
CA ALA A 244 2.96 -1.36 1.33
C ALA A 244 3.33 -2.01 -0.01
N GLY A 245 4.46 -2.70 -0.09
CA GLY A 245 4.81 -3.47 -1.30
C GLY A 245 3.87 -4.65 -1.51
N ARG A 246 3.72 -5.47 -0.47
CA ARG A 246 2.69 -6.51 -0.35
C ARG A 246 1.87 -6.32 0.92
N ASN A 247 0.56 -6.58 0.82
CA ASN A 247 -0.36 -6.71 1.94
C ASN A 247 -0.97 -8.12 1.91
N SER A 248 -0.75 -8.92 2.95
CA SER A 248 -1.37 -10.23 3.10
C SER A 248 -2.08 -10.34 4.45
N GLY A 249 -3.38 -10.59 4.41
CA GLY A 249 -4.15 -10.98 5.59
C GLY A 249 -3.90 -12.43 5.99
N ASP A 250 -4.31 -12.79 7.22
CA ASP A 250 -4.31 -14.18 7.65
C ASP A 250 -5.43 -14.94 6.94
N TYR A 251 -5.12 -16.15 6.49
CA TYR A 251 -6.07 -17.14 6.02
C TYR A 251 -6.01 -18.31 7.01
N ASP A 252 -6.49 -18.10 8.23
CA ASP A 252 -6.65 -19.19 9.17
C ASP A 252 -8.00 -19.87 8.92
N TYR A 253 -7.97 -20.95 8.14
CA TYR A 253 -9.11 -21.80 7.82
C TYR A 253 -9.71 -22.46 9.08
N ASP A 254 -8.98 -22.50 10.20
CA ASP A 254 -9.34 -23.36 11.34
C ASP A 254 -9.83 -22.63 12.60
N ASN A 255 -9.77 -21.29 12.71
CA ASN A 255 -9.96 -20.62 14.02
C ASN A 255 -10.98 -19.49 14.10
N GLY A 256 -11.98 -19.41 13.22
CA GLY A 256 -13.23 -18.66 13.49
C GLY A 256 -13.05 -17.23 14.02
N SER A 257 -11.98 -16.52 13.62
CA SER A 257 -11.65 -15.21 14.17
C SER A 257 -12.63 -14.16 13.62
N SER A 258 -13.46 -13.69 14.55
CA SER A 258 -14.41 -12.57 14.54
C SER A 258 -14.46 -11.66 13.29
N GLN A 259 -15.63 -11.63 12.66
CA GLN A 259 -15.98 -10.72 11.55
C GLN A 259 -16.19 -9.24 11.91
N ASN A 260 -15.66 -8.75 13.04
CA ASN A 260 -15.97 -7.39 13.55
C ASN A 260 -14.74 -6.54 13.92
N GLU A 261 -13.52 -7.00 13.64
CA GLU A 261 -12.32 -6.17 13.77
C GLU A 261 -11.77 -5.82 12.39
N ILE A 262 -11.01 -4.72 12.30
CA ILE A 262 -10.12 -4.48 11.15
C ILE A 262 -9.26 -5.76 11.02
N GLY A 263 -9.58 -6.61 10.05
CA GLY A 263 -9.01 -7.95 9.95
C GLY A 263 -7.48 -7.94 9.85
N PRO A 264 -6.81 -9.08 10.14
CA PRO A 264 -5.37 -9.20 9.91
C PRO A 264 -5.04 -8.79 8.46
N GLY A 265 -4.03 -7.93 8.27
CA GLY A 265 -3.65 -7.42 6.93
C GLY A 265 -4.49 -6.25 6.42
N SER A 266 -4.65 -5.20 7.24
CA SER A 266 -5.42 -4.00 6.85
C SER A 266 -4.58 -2.74 6.72
N ILE A 267 -4.92 -1.94 5.72
CA ILE A 267 -4.43 -0.57 5.55
C ILE A 267 -5.63 0.37 5.56
N ASN A 268 -5.64 1.29 6.51
CA ASN A 268 -6.80 2.14 6.79
C ASN A 268 -6.40 3.61 6.95
N ASN A 269 -7.16 4.52 6.35
CA ASN A 269 -6.93 5.96 6.45
C ASN A 269 -5.46 6.35 6.19
N CYS A 270 -4.90 5.79 5.12
CA CYS A 270 -3.52 6.03 4.72
C CYS A 270 -3.46 6.70 3.36
N PHE A 271 -2.40 7.47 3.12
CA PHE A 271 -2.23 8.11 1.82
C PHE A 271 -0.80 8.13 1.31
N SER A 272 -0.67 8.19 -0.01
CA SER A 272 0.62 8.44 -0.63
C SER A 272 0.53 9.49 -1.73
N SER A 273 1.52 10.39 -1.72
CA SER A 273 1.77 11.37 -2.79
C SER A 273 3.06 11.05 -3.55
N ALA A 274 3.54 9.81 -3.45
CA ALA A 274 4.83 9.43 -4.00
C ALA A 274 4.82 9.35 -5.53
N THR A 275 5.99 9.57 -6.12
CA THR A 275 6.30 9.13 -7.48
C THR A 275 6.75 7.68 -7.41
N ILE A 276 5.98 6.77 -8.01
CA ILE A 276 6.22 5.33 -7.94
C ILE A 276 6.64 4.82 -9.32
N LYS A 277 7.77 4.13 -9.39
CA LYS A 277 8.35 3.60 -10.64
C LYS A 277 8.70 2.13 -10.48
N GLY A 278 8.22 1.31 -11.40
CA GLY A 278 8.63 -0.08 -11.51
C GLY A 278 8.13 -0.78 -12.75
N LYS A 279 8.08 -2.11 -12.72
CA LYS A 279 7.69 -2.93 -13.87
C LYS A 279 6.34 -3.61 -13.68
N ARG A 280 6.14 -4.35 -12.60
CA ARG A 280 4.96 -5.22 -12.44
C ARG A 280 4.29 -5.03 -11.09
N GLU A 281 2.95 -5.01 -11.06
CA GLU A 281 2.16 -5.02 -9.82
C GLU A 281 2.49 -3.79 -8.95
N ILE A 282 2.02 -2.64 -9.43
CA ILE A 282 2.34 -1.33 -8.85
C ILE A 282 1.05 -0.64 -8.45
N GLY A 283 0.92 -0.31 -7.18
CA GLY A 283 -0.19 0.48 -6.66
C GLY A 283 0.28 1.80 -6.07
N GLY A 284 -0.57 2.81 -6.10
CA GLY A 284 -0.32 4.04 -5.33
C GLY A 284 -0.28 3.80 -3.81
N ILE A 285 -1.00 2.79 -3.30
CA ILE A 285 -1.01 2.41 -1.88
C ILE A 285 -0.37 1.03 -1.68
N VAL A 286 -0.82 0.02 -2.43
CA VAL A 286 -0.36 -1.36 -2.30
C VAL A 286 0.06 -1.95 -3.65
N GLY A 287 1.26 -2.52 -3.74
CA GLY A 287 1.69 -3.22 -4.95
C GLY A 287 0.84 -4.47 -5.23
N GLN A 288 0.82 -5.39 -4.27
CA GLN A 288 -0.01 -6.60 -4.29
C GLN A 288 -0.79 -6.78 -3.00
N SER A 289 -2.08 -7.11 -3.10
CA SER A 289 -2.92 -7.42 -1.95
C SER A 289 -3.53 -8.81 -2.07
N SER A 290 -3.53 -9.56 -0.97
CA SER A 290 -4.16 -10.88 -0.86
C SER A 290 -4.94 -10.97 0.46
N ILE A 291 -6.27 -11.10 0.39
CA ILE A 291 -7.16 -11.28 1.56
C ILE A 291 -7.10 -10.09 2.54
N GLY A 292 -6.46 -8.99 2.13
CA GLY A 292 -6.34 -7.79 2.95
C GLY A 292 -7.57 -6.90 2.85
N SER A 293 -7.66 -5.90 3.73
CA SER A 293 -8.70 -4.88 3.65
C SER A 293 -8.12 -3.48 3.54
N ILE A 294 -8.56 -2.73 2.53
CA ILE A 294 -8.07 -1.38 2.22
C ILE A 294 -9.24 -0.40 2.27
N PHE A 295 -9.17 0.51 3.24
CA PHE A 295 -10.26 1.42 3.56
C PHE A 295 -9.79 2.86 3.66
N TYR A 296 -10.60 3.81 3.16
CA TYR A 296 -10.36 5.24 3.35
C TYR A 296 -8.97 5.69 2.90
N CYS A 297 -8.38 4.98 1.93
CA CYS A 297 -7.04 5.25 1.45
C CYS A 297 -7.08 6.08 0.18
N TYR A 298 -6.08 6.96 0.01
CA TYR A 298 -6.01 7.76 -1.21
C TYR A 298 -4.63 7.98 -1.76
N PHE A 299 -4.57 8.06 -3.09
CA PHE A 299 -3.35 8.35 -3.82
C PHE A 299 -3.52 9.62 -4.67
N ASN A 300 -2.51 10.49 -4.61
CA ASN A 300 -2.47 11.75 -5.37
C ASN A 300 -1.10 12.01 -6.02
N GLY A 301 -0.25 10.98 -6.13
CA GLY A 301 1.06 11.05 -6.79
C GLY A 301 1.03 10.65 -8.27
N SER A 302 2.10 10.02 -8.74
CA SER A 302 2.18 9.48 -10.11
C SER A 302 2.75 8.06 -10.12
N VAL A 303 2.14 7.16 -10.88
CA VAL A 303 2.59 5.76 -11.03
C VAL A 303 3.05 5.48 -12.44
N PHE A 304 4.25 4.92 -12.58
CA PHE A 304 4.84 4.46 -13.83
C PHE A 304 5.10 2.95 -13.75
N GLY A 305 4.36 2.18 -14.54
CA GLY A 305 4.44 0.72 -14.58
C GLY A 305 4.34 0.13 -15.98
N ASN A 306 4.57 -1.18 -16.08
CA ASN A 306 4.35 -1.92 -17.31
C ASN A 306 3.11 -2.81 -17.21
N TYR A 307 2.94 -3.53 -16.11
CA TYR A 307 1.90 -4.55 -15.95
C TYR A 307 1.18 -4.42 -14.61
N ALA A 308 -0.15 -4.52 -14.58
CA ALA A 308 -0.98 -4.43 -13.38
C ALA A 308 -0.65 -3.17 -12.54
N THR A 309 -1.05 -2.02 -13.07
CA THR A 309 -0.77 -0.70 -12.48
C THR A 309 -2.08 -0.04 -12.05
N GLY A 310 -2.21 0.23 -10.76
CA GLY A 310 -3.38 0.87 -10.16
C GLY A 310 -3.04 2.09 -9.31
N GLY A 311 -4.00 2.98 -9.08
CA GLY A 311 -3.83 4.10 -8.15
C GLY A 311 -3.94 3.71 -6.69
N ILE A 312 -4.65 2.63 -6.34
CA ILE A 312 -4.68 2.08 -4.98
C ILE A 312 -3.93 0.75 -4.94
N ILE A 313 -4.35 -0.25 -5.73
CA ILE A 313 -3.75 -1.58 -5.78
C ILE A 313 -3.21 -1.90 -7.17
N GLY A 314 -2.00 -2.43 -7.29
CA GLY A 314 -1.49 -2.98 -8.55
C GLY A 314 -2.21 -4.28 -8.94
N ASN A 315 -1.97 -5.35 -8.18
CA ASN A 315 -2.66 -6.63 -8.33
C ASN A 315 -3.37 -7.05 -7.04
N ASP A 316 -4.62 -7.49 -7.17
CA ASP A 316 -5.43 -8.00 -6.08
C ASP A 316 -5.84 -9.45 -6.31
N THR A 317 -5.85 -10.27 -5.24
CA THR A 317 -6.25 -11.69 -5.32
C THR A 317 -7.43 -12.09 -4.44
N SER A 318 -8.13 -11.14 -3.80
CA SER A 318 -9.37 -11.27 -2.99
C SER A 318 -9.40 -10.28 -1.82
N SER A 319 -9.19 -8.98 -2.05
CA SER A 319 -9.27 -7.95 -1.01
C SER A 319 -10.57 -7.15 -1.08
N LEU A 320 -10.94 -6.56 0.06
CA LEU A 320 -12.01 -5.55 0.14
C LEU A 320 -11.41 -4.16 -0.07
N VAL A 321 -11.86 -3.46 -1.11
CA VAL A 321 -11.44 -2.07 -1.42
C VAL A 321 -12.64 -1.16 -1.26
N PHE A 322 -12.65 -0.37 -0.19
CA PHE A 322 -13.83 0.40 0.17
C PHE A 322 -13.47 1.86 0.48
N ASN A 323 -14.25 2.77 -0.09
CA ASN A 323 -14.11 4.21 0.11
C ASN A 323 -12.68 4.72 -0.12
N CYS A 324 -12.04 4.21 -1.17
CA CYS A 324 -10.70 4.62 -1.58
C CYS A 324 -10.75 5.46 -2.85
N TYR A 325 -9.79 6.37 -3.03
CA TYR A 325 -9.77 7.22 -4.23
C TYR A 325 -8.40 7.53 -4.80
N ASN A 326 -8.38 7.68 -6.11
CA ASN A 326 -7.19 8.09 -6.86
C ASN A 326 -7.41 9.44 -7.52
N SER A 327 -6.53 10.39 -7.25
CA SER A 327 -6.40 11.66 -7.99
C SER A 327 -5.07 11.77 -8.74
N GLY A 328 -4.18 10.79 -8.55
CA GLY A 328 -2.87 10.73 -9.19
C GLY A 328 -2.91 10.18 -10.62
N SER A 329 -1.88 10.50 -11.40
CA SER A 329 -1.76 10.03 -12.79
C SER A 329 -1.19 8.61 -12.86
N ILE A 330 -1.78 7.76 -13.70
CA ILE A 330 -1.34 6.38 -13.92
C ILE A 330 -0.83 6.23 -15.35
N ASN A 331 0.39 5.73 -15.52
CA ASN A 331 1.00 5.43 -16.82
C ASN A 331 1.49 3.97 -16.85
N CYS A 332 0.74 3.13 -17.54
CA CYS A 332 0.98 1.71 -17.73
C CYS A 332 1.34 1.44 -19.19
N THR A 333 2.48 0.82 -19.44
CA THR A 333 2.99 0.64 -20.82
C THR A 333 2.58 -0.67 -21.49
N GLU A 334 2.03 -1.64 -20.74
CA GLU A 334 1.57 -2.93 -21.24
C GLU A 334 0.11 -3.22 -20.80
N GLU A 335 -0.13 -4.15 -19.89
CA GLU A 335 -1.47 -4.65 -19.57
C GLU A 335 -1.96 -4.23 -18.18
N TYR A 336 -3.29 -4.06 -18.08
CA TYR A 336 -4.04 -3.87 -16.83
C TYR A 336 -3.72 -2.54 -16.15
N ALA A 337 -4.35 -1.48 -16.65
CA ALA A 337 -4.27 -0.15 -16.09
C ALA A 337 -5.62 0.24 -15.48
N GLY A 338 -5.63 0.57 -14.19
CA GLY A 338 -6.83 1.01 -13.48
C GLY A 338 -6.60 2.24 -12.62
N GLY A 339 -7.64 3.06 -12.43
CA GLY A 339 -7.56 4.18 -11.50
C GLY A 339 -7.47 3.74 -10.04
N ILE A 340 -8.18 2.67 -9.67
CA ILE A 340 -8.17 2.10 -8.32
C ILE A 340 -7.36 0.80 -8.30
N VAL A 341 -7.72 -0.18 -9.13
CA VAL A 341 -7.04 -1.49 -9.17
C VAL A 341 -6.52 -1.79 -10.58
N GLY A 342 -5.27 -2.19 -10.73
CA GLY A 342 -4.74 -2.64 -12.03
C GLY A 342 -5.44 -3.92 -12.51
N GLU A 343 -5.25 -4.99 -11.76
CA GLU A 343 -5.84 -6.31 -12.02
C GLU A 343 -6.38 -6.93 -10.73
N MET A 344 -7.62 -7.38 -10.73
CA MET A 344 -8.24 -8.10 -9.61
C MET A 344 -8.67 -9.49 -10.06
N ARG A 345 -8.07 -10.51 -9.43
CA ARG A 345 -8.31 -11.93 -9.69
C ARG A 345 -8.95 -12.54 -8.47
N ASP A 346 -10.21 -12.92 -8.54
CA ASP A 346 -10.77 -13.82 -7.52
C ASP A 346 -10.17 -15.22 -7.69
N ILE A 347 -9.32 -15.62 -6.73
CA ILE A 347 -8.72 -16.97 -6.63
C ILE A 347 -9.39 -17.78 -5.51
N TYR A 348 -10.08 -17.12 -4.57
CA TYR A 348 -10.73 -17.74 -3.43
C TYR A 348 -12.25 -17.67 -3.61
N HIS A 349 -12.82 -18.74 -4.16
CA HIS A 349 -14.22 -18.90 -4.56
C HIS A 349 -15.30 -18.63 -3.48
N GLU A 350 -14.90 -18.30 -2.25
CA GLU A 350 -15.77 -18.06 -1.10
C GLU A 350 -15.84 -16.56 -0.69
N TYR A 351 -14.91 -15.71 -1.16
CA TYR A 351 -14.93 -14.27 -0.92
C TYR A 351 -14.92 -13.51 -2.24
N ASP A 352 -16.07 -12.90 -2.57
CA ASP A 352 -16.16 -11.99 -3.70
C ASP A 352 -15.21 -10.82 -3.50
N SER A 353 -14.22 -10.66 -4.39
CA SER A 353 -13.41 -9.45 -4.43
C SER A 353 -14.33 -8.26 -4.71
N PHE A 354 -14.27 -7.24 -3.84
CA PHE A 354 -15.30 -6.20 -3.78
C PHE A 354 -14.68 -4.81 -3.78
N ILE A 355 -15.06 -4.01 -4.77
CA ILE A 355 -14.70 -2.59 -4.88
C ILE A 355 -15.97 -1.78 -4.71
N ASP A 356 -16.02 -0.91 -3.70
CA ASP A 356 -17.23 -0.14 -3.41
C ASP A 356 -16.95 1.25 -2.86
N LEU A 357 -17.84 2.18 -3.21
CA LEU A 357 -17.73 3.61 -2.88
C LEU A 357 -16.39 4.23 -3.28
N THR A 358 -15.79 3.76 -4.38
CA THR A 358 -14.47 4.25 -4.83
C THR A 358 -14.57 5.25 -5.97
N TYR A 359 -13.55 6.09 -6.15
CA TYR A 359 -13.53 6.99 -7.31
C TYR A 359 -12.14 7.34 -7.82
N SER A 360 -12.04 7.55 -9.13
CA SER A 360 -10.82 7.98 -9.79
C SER A 360 -11.03 9.28 -10.56
N THR A 361 -10.27 10.32 -10.22
CA THR A 361 -10.20 11.60 -10.93
C THR A 361 -8.89 11.78 -11.70
N GLY A 362 -7.89 10.94 -11.42
CA GLY A 362 -6.60 10.98 -12.09
C GLY A 362 -6.65 10.44 -13.53
N ASN A 363 -5.81 11.00 -14.39
CA ASN A 363 -5.68 10.55 -15.78
C ASN A 363 -4.98 9.19 -15.86
N ILE A 364 -5.53 8.29 -16.67
CA ILE A 364 -5.06 6.91 -16.81
C ILE A 364 -4.66 6.67 -18.26
N LYS A 365 -3.38 6.33 -18.45
CA LYS A 365 -2.82 5.91 -19.72
C LYS A 365 -2.37 4.46 -19.60
N GLY A 366 -2.87 3.61 -20.50
CA GLY A 366 -2.53 2.19 -20.59
C GLY A 366 -2.28 1.77 -22.04
N LYS A 367 -1.89 0.51 -22.27
CA LYS A 367 -1.88 -0.07 -23.62
C LYS A 367 -3.06 -1.03 -23.82
N LYS A 368 -3.24 -2.03 -22.96
CA LYS A 368 -4.32 -3.01 -23.06
C LYS A 368 -5.03 -3.20 -21.73
N PHE A 369 -6.36 -3.38 -21.76
CA PHE A 369 -7.21 -3.50 -20.56
C PHE A 369 -7.08 -2.28 -19.66
N VAL A 370 -7.68 -1.18 -20.12
CA VAL A 370 -7.58 0.12 -19.47
C VAL A 370 -8.95 0.52 -18.98
N GLY A 371 -9.10 0.72 -17.67
CA GLY A 371 -10.34 1.13 -17.04
C GLY A 371 -10.17 2.34 -16.13
N GLY A 372 -11.18 3.19 -16.05
CA GLY A 372 -11.18 4.34 -15.13
C GLY A 372 -11.11 3.95 -13.65
N ILE A 373 -11.68 2.79 -13.29
CA ILE A 373 -11.61 2.21 -11.93
C ILE A 373 -10.73 0.97 -11.93
N VAL A 374 -10.97 -0.01 -12.83
CA VAL A 374 -10.24 -1.27 -12.85
C VAL A 374 -9.75 -1.66 -14.24
N GLY A 375 -8.51 -2.11 -14.38
CA GLY A 375 -8.01 -2.62 -15.67
C GLY A 375 -8.70 -3.92 -16.09
N SER A 376 -8.62 -4.96 -15.25
CA SER A 376 -9.38 -6.22 -15.41
C SER A 376 -9.86 -6.73 -14.07
N ILE A 377 -11.09 -7.23 -14.01
CA ILE A 377 -11.70 -7.74 -12.78
C ILE A 377 -12.43 -9.06 -13.00
N LYS A 378 -12.25 -9.97 -12.05
CA LYS A 378 -13.17 -11.07 -11.73
C LYS A 378 -13.67 -10.82 -10.31
N GLY A 379 -14.84 -10.20 -10.17
CA GLY A 379 -15.35 -9.67 -8.91
C GLY A 379 -16.34 -8.52 -9.14
N ASN A 380 -16.65 -7.78 -8.07
CA ASN A 380 -17.74 -6.82 -8.05
C ASN A 380 -17.23 -5.36 -7.94
N ILE A 381 -17.79 -4.46 -8.77
CA ILE A 381 -17.60 -3.01 -8.65
C ILE A 381 -18.96 -2.36 -8.40
N ASN A 382 -19.10 -1.70 -7.27
CA ASN A 382 -20.33 -1.04 -6.87
C ASN A 382 -20.11 0.43 -6.54
N ASN A 383 -21.16 1.24 -6.75
CA ASN A 383 -21.28 2.62 -6.27
C ASN A 383 -20.02 3.50 -6.51
N SER A 384 -19.37 3.33 -7.66
CA SER A 384 -18.06 3.92 -7.94
C SER A 384 -18.08 4.79 -9.19
N TYR A 385 -17.18 5.78 -9.29
CA TYR A 385 -17.18 6.70 -10.44
C TYR A 385 -15.79 7.14 -10.92
N ALA A 386 -15.64 7.28 -12.24
CA ALA A 386 -14.42 7.74 -12.89
C ALA A 386 -14.65 9.05 -13.64
N THR A 387 -13.77 10.03 -13.43
CA THR A 387 -13.84 11.36 -14.05
C THR A 387 -12.58 11.76 -14.82
N GLY A 388 -11.43 11.12 -14.54
CA GLY A 388 -10.20 11.33 -15.29
C GLY A 388 -10.27 10.75 -16.69
N ASP A 389 -9.41 11.24 -17.58
CA ASP A 389 -9.31 10.73 -18.95
C ASP A 389 -8.71 9.32 -18.96
N VAL A 390 -9.25 8.46 -19.82
CA VAL A 390 -8.83 7.06 -20.00
C VAL A 390 -8.32 6.86 -21.42
N ILE A 391 -7.01 6.64 -21.57
CA ILE A 391 -6.33 6.49 -22.85
C ILE A 391 -5.72 5.10 -22.93
N GLY A 392 -6.12 4.31 -23.93
CA GLY A 392 -5.57 2.98 -24.20
C GLY A 392 -5.43 2.68 -25.68
N GLU A 393 -4.95 1.49 -26.03
CA GLU A 393 -4.98 0.98 -27.41
C GLU A 393 -6.11 -0.03 -27.60
N LYS A 394 -6.24 -0.99 -26.68
CA LYS A 394 -7.17 -2.12 -26.82
C LYS A 394 -7.91 -2.43 -25.51
N ASN A 395 -9.20 -2.70 -25.60
CA ASN A 395 -10.07 -3.03 -24.46
C ASN A 395 -10.08 -1.89 -23.44
N VAL A 396 -10.70 -0.78 -23.83
CA VAL A 396 -10.71 0.47 -23.05
C VAL A 396 -12.13 0.75 -22.59
N GLY A 397 -12.34 0.86 -21.29
CA GLY A 397 -13.64 1.21 -20.71
C GLY A 397 -13.55 2.37 -19.74
N GLY A 398 -14.64 3.13 -19.62
CA GLY A 398 -14.69 4.25 -18.69
C GLY A 398 -14.63 3.83 -17.22
N VAL A 399 -15.12 2.63 -16.89
CA VAL A 399 -15.06 2.04 -15.55
C VAL A 399 -14.11 0.86 -15.54
N VAL A 400 -14.27 -0.09 -16.46
CA VAL A 400 -13.50 -1.33 -16.50
C VAL A 400 -12.90 -1.59 -17.89
N GLY A 401 -11.64 -2.02 -17.97
CA GLY A 401 -11.07 -2.50 -19.24
C GLY A 401 -11.68 -3.85 -19.63
N GLU A 402 -11.73 -4.78 -18.70
CA GLU A 402 -12.32 -6.12 -18.86
C GLU A 402 -13.09 -6.60 -17.63
N LEU A 403 -14.32 -7.06 -17.84
CA LEU A 403 -15.14 -7.75 -16.86
C LEU A 403 -15.20 -9.25 -17.18
N ASN A 404 -14.65 -10.09 -16.30
CA ASN A 404 -14.62 -11.55 -16.47
C ASN A 404 -15.93 -12.22 -16.01
N PHE A 405 -16.07 -13.52 -16.30
CA PHE A 405 -17.23 -14.31 -15.89
C PHE A 405 -17.52 -14.14 -14.39
N ASN A 406 -18.80 -14.09 -14.03
CA ASN A 406 -19.31 -13.82 -12.68
C ASN A 406 -19.02 -12.42 -12.12
N GLY A 407 -18.35 -11.54 -12.86
CA GLY A 407 -18.17 -10.17 -12.39
C GLY A 407 -19.46 -9.35 -12.47
N LEU A 408 -19.73 -8.54 -11.44
CA LEU A 408 -20.83 -7.58 -11.42
C LEU A 408 -20.28 -6.14 -11.43
N ILE A 409 -20.84 -5.29 -12.29
CA ILE A 409 -20.68 -3.84 -12.16
C ILE A 409 -22.06 -3.26 -11.91
N SER A 410 -22.22 -2.55 -10.79
CA SER A 410 -23.49 -1.91 -10.48
C SER A 410 -23.38 -0.48 -9.95
N ASN A 411 -24.33 0.37 -10.33
CA ASN A 411 -24.44 1.75 -9.85
C ASN A 411 -23.13 2.56 -10.04
N THR A 412 -22.50 2.44 -11.22
CA THR A 412 -21.24 3.13 -11.50
C THR A 412 -21.39 4.23 -12.54
N SER A 413 -20.41 5.15 -12.62
CA SER A 413 -20.39 6.14 -13.70
C SER A 413 -19.01 6.51 -14.27
N ALA A 414 -19.00 6.92 -15.55
CA ALA A 414 -17.80 7.40 -16.25
C ALA A 414 -18.06 8.74 -16.97
N ILE A 415 -17.15 9.70 -16.79
CA ILE A 415 -17.30 11.07 -17.30
C ILE A 415 -16.14 11.50 -18.20
N GLY A 416 -14.90 11.14 -17.86
CA GLY A 416 -13.71 11.58 -18.57
C GLY A 416 -13.62 11.09 -20.02
N LYS A 417 -12.74 11.70 -20.82
CA LYS A 417 -12.56 11.31 -22.22
C LYS A 417 -12.03 9.89 -22.33
N ILE A 418 -12.63 9.07 -23.20
CA ILE A 418 -12.20 7.68 -23.41
C ILE A 418 -11.64 7.56 -24.82
N THR A 419 -10.36 7.17 -24.93
CA THR A 419 -9.67 7.03 -26.22
C THR A 419 -9.09 5.63 -26.36
N GLY A 420 -9.40 4.95 -27.47
CA GLY A 420 -8.86 3.63 -27.81
C GLY A 420 -8.99 3.29 -29.29
N LYS A 421 -8.27 2.25 -29.73
CA LYS A 421 -8.26 1.79 -31.14
C LYS A 421 -9.16 0.56 -31.34
N GLU A 422 -9.25 -0.32 -30.35
CA GLU A 422 -10.03 -1.57 -30.42
C GLU A 422 -10.85 -1.80 -29.13
N ASN A 423 -12.12 -2.21 -29.26
CA ASN A 423 -13.03 -2.53 -28.16
C ASN A 423 -13.10 -1.41 -27.11
N VAL A 424 -13.70 -0.29 -27.49
CA VAL A 424 -13.87 0.89 -26.62
C VAL A 424 -15.32 1.03 -26.20
N GLY A 425 -15.57 1.16 -24.89
CA GLY A 425 -16.91 1.34 -24.34
C GLY A 425 -16.97 2.42 -23.27
N GLY A 426 -18.13 3.06 -23.15
CA GLY A 426 -18.39 4.08 -22.13
C GLY A 426 -18.25 3.56 -20.69
N ILE A 427 -18.55 2.28 -20.45
CA ILE A 427 -18.43 1.60 -19.15
C ILE A 427 -17.35 0.52 -19.22
N ALA A 428 -17.45 -0.40 -20.17
CA ALA A 428 -16.57 -1.55 -20.26
C ALA A 428 -15.93 -1.69 -21.65
N GLY A 429 -14.63 -1.96 -21.69
CA GLY A 429 -13.96 -2.33 -22.94
C GLY A 429 -14.44 -3.70 -23.43
N VAL A 430 -14.32 -4.71 -22.57
CA VAL A 430 -14.73 -6.09 -22.85
C VAL A 430 -15.52 -6.69 -21.69
N ILE A 431 -16.49 -7.52 -22.01
CA ILE A 431 -17.24 -8.33 -21.04
C ILE A 431 -17.26 -9.80 -21.47
N SER A 432 -17.05 -10.72 -20.53
CA SER A 432 -17.12 -12.17 -20.78
C SER A 432 -18.52 -12.73 -20.45
N GLY A 433 -19.23 -13.24 -21.46
CA GLY A 433 -20.53 -13.91 -21.26
C GLY A 433 -21.31 -14.21 -22.55
N MET A 434 -22.24 -15.16 -22.49
CA MET A 434 -23.20 -15.47 -23.57
C MET A 434 -24.50 -14.72 -23.23
N LEU A 435 -24.79 -13.63 -23.94
CA LEU A 435 -26.04 -12.88 -23.77
C LEU A 435 -27.08 -13.41 -24.76
N GLU A 436 -28.22 -13.89 -24.26
CA GLU A 436 -29.44 -14.06 -25.07
C GLU A 436 -30.31 -12.82 -24.86
N PHE A 437 -30.77 -12.24 -25.98
CA PHE A 437 -31.69 -11.11 -25.99
C PHE A 437 -33.09 -11.64 -26.33
N SER A 438 -34.14 -11.10 -25.71
CA SER A 438 -35.51 -11.33 -26.20
C SER A 438 -35.74 -10.51 -27.48
N GLU A 439 -36.36 -11.11 -28.50
CA GLU A 439 -36.59 -10.50 -29.83
C GLU A 439 -37.29 -9.13 -29.80
N ASN A 440 -38.02 -8.80 -28.73
CA ASN A 440 -38.72 -7.52 -28.57
C ASN A 440 -37.79 -6.31 -28.33
N ASP A 441 -36.54 -6.53 -27.93
CA ASP A 441 -35.60 -5.43 -27.68
C ASP A 441 -35.06 -4.82 -29.00
N GLU A 442 -34.94 -5.61 -30.08
CA GLU A 442 -34.30 -5.19 -31.35
C GLU A 442 -35.12 -4.15 -32.15
N VAL A 443 -36.46 -4.20 -32.06
CA VAL A 443 -37.37 -3.23 -32.71
C VAL A 443 -37.41 -1.90 -31.95
N PHE A 444 -37.36 -1.94 -30.61
CA PHE A 444 -37.27 -0.74 -29.76
C PHE A 444 -35.99 0.08 -30.05
N PHE A 445 -34.87 -0.60 -30.32
CA PHE A 445 -33.58 0.05 -30.57
C PHE A 445 -33.45 0.74 -31.93
N LYS A 446 -34.13 0.27 -32.98
CA LYS A 446 -34.17 0.97 -34.29
C LYS A 446 -34.91 2.30 -34.20
N THR A 447 -35.98 2.34 -33.42
CA THR A 447 -36.76 3.56 -33.16
C THR A 447 -35.96 4.54 -32.30
N LEU A 448 -35.30 4.06 -31.24
CA LEU A 448 -34.44 4.87 -30.36
C LEU A 448 -33.19 5.42 -31.07
N ALA A 449 -32.57 4.66 -31.97
CA ALA A 449 -31.43 5.14 -32.79
C ALA A 449 -31.82 6.30 -33.73
N ASN A 450 -33.06 6.33 -34.21
CA ASN A 450 -33.61 7.42 -35.00
C ASN A 450 -33.98 8.64 -34.13
N GLU A 451 -34.46 8.43 -32.91
CA GLU A 451 -34.70 9.51 -31.93
C GLU A 451 -33.40 10.13 -31.38
N LEU A 452 -32.33 9.33 -31.27
CA LEU A 452 -31.00 9.75 -30.80
C LEU A 452 -30.30 10.77 -31.72
N LYS A 453 -30.64 10.81 -33.02
CA LYS A 453 -30.13 11.84 -33.93
C LYS A 453 -30.73 13.23 -33.70
N ASN A 454 -31.87 13.31 -33.00
CA ASN A 454 -32.69 14.53 -32.95
C ASN A 454 -32.62 15.33 -31.64
N SER A 455 -31.84 14.93 -30.61
CA SER A 455 -31.87 15.64 -29.31
C SER A 455 -30.51 16.19 -28.85
N LEU A 456 -30.35 17.50 -29.00
CA LEU A 456 -29.31 18.39 -28.42
C LEU A 456 -29.32 18.46 -26.86
N GLY A 457 -29.83 17.45 -26.15
CA GLY A 457 -30.13 17.54 -24.70
C GLY A 457 -29.76 16.32 -23.83
N ASN A 458 -29.32 15.22 -24.44
CA ASN A 458 -29.00 13.99 -23.72
C ASN A 458 -27.49 13.73 -23.69
N VAL A 459 -26.89 13.83 -22.50
CA VAL A 459 -25.44 13.65 -22.33
C VAL A 459 -25.06 12.30 -21.71
N GLY A 460 -26.00 11.61 -21.05
CA GLY A 460 -25.75 10.34 -20.34
C GLY A 460 -26.49 9.15 -20.94
N ALA A 461 -26.01 7.93 -20.67
CA ALA A 461 -26.67 6.69 -21.11
C ALA A 461 -26.50 5.53 -20.11
N GLN A 462 -27.49 4.63 -20.00
CA GLN A 462 -27.49 3.50 -19.05
C GLN A 462 -27.17 2.15 -19.71
N VAL A 463 -26.32 1.33 -19.09
CA VAL A 463 -26.17 -0.10 -19.46
C VAL A 463 -26.77 -1.00 -18.38
N THR A 464 -27.59 -1.96 -18.82
CA THR A 464 -27.98 -3.12 -18.02
C THR A 464 -27.94 -4.39 -18.89
N THR A 465 -27.29 -5.46 -18.43
CA THR A 465 -27.31 -6.80 -19.05
C THR A 465 -28.22 -7.74 -18.25
N LYS A 466 -28.79 -8.76 -18.92
CA LYS A 466 -29.58 -9.83 -18.28
C LYS A 466 -28.84 -11.17 -18.44
N SER A 467 -28.94 -12.04 -17.44
CA SER A 467 -28.43 -13.41 -17.53
C SER A 467 -29.34 -14.28 -18.41
N ALA A 468 -28.76 -15.08 -19.30
CA ALA A 468 -29.47 -16.09 -20.08
C ALA A 468 -29.40 -17.46 -19.37
N GLY A 469 -30.39 -17.75 -18.52
CA GLY A 469 -30.50 -19.03 -17.80
C GLY A 469 -29.49 -19.20 -16.64
N ASN A 470 -29.18 -20.45 -16.29
CA ASN A 470 -28.37 -20.86 -15.12
C ASN A 470 -26.83 -20.79 -15.33
N LYS A 471 -26.35 -19.93 -16.23
CA LYS A 471 -24.92 -19.87 -16.57
C LYS A 471 -24.23 -18.66 -15.94
N SER A 472 -22.98 -18.88 -15.52
CA SER A 472 -22.03 -17.93 -14.96
C SER A 472 -21.63 -16.85 -15.97
N TYR A 473 -22.24 -15.66 -15.93
CA TYR A 473 -21.94 -14.55 -16.83
C TYR A 473 -21.63 -13.26 -16.07
N ALA A 474 -20.89 -12.37 -16.73
CA ALA A 474 -20.69 -11.01 -16.26
C ALA A 474 -21.97 -10.16 -16.38
N ILE A 475 -22.25 -9.35 -15.37
CA ILE A 475 -23.44 -8.50 -15.27
C ILE A 475 -23.04 -7.03 -15.16
N VAL A 476 -23.69 -6.17 -15.92
CA VAL A 476 -23.63 -4.71 -15.75
C VAL A 476 -25.03 -4.24 -15.43
N LYS A 477 -25.20 -3.40 -14.41
CA LYS A 477 -26.51 -2.93 -13.94
C LYS A 477 -26.44 -1.47 -13.53
N ASN A 478 -27.38 -0.63 -13.97
CA ASN A 478 -27.46 0.76 -13.50
C ASN A 478 -26.15 1.56 -13.66
N CYS A 479 -25.42 1.33 -14.76
CA CYS A 479 -24.15 2.00 -15.01
C CYS A 479 -24.32 3.11 -16.05
N TYR A 480 -23.70 4.27 -15.82
CA TYR A 480 -23.92 5.48 -16.61
C TYR A 480 -22.65 6.07 -17.20
N TRP A 481 -22.67 6.51 -18.46
CA TRP A 481 -21.53 7.25 -19.02
C TRP A 481 -21.96 8.50 -19.76
N ASN A 482 -21.08 9.50 -19.79
CA ASN A 482 -21.33 10.72 -20.55
C ASN A 482 -20.91 10.56 -22.02
N LYS A 483 -21.85 10.38 -22.95
CA LYS A 483 -21.57 10.15 -24.38
C LYS A 483 -20.70 11.24 -25.02
N LEU A 484 -20.95 12.51 -24.69
CA LEU A 484 -20.27 13.65 -25.30
C LEU A 484 -18.83 13.78 -24.78
N LEU A 485 -18.65 13.73 -23.46
CA LEU A 485 -17.34 13.88 -22.84
C LEU A 485 -16.47 12.64 -23.08
N THR A 486 -17.04 11.44 -23.01
CA THR A 486 -16.29 10.21 -23.28
C THR A 486 -16.03 9.97 -24.76
N ASN A 487 -16.81 10.61 -25.64
CA ASN A 487 -16.86 10.35 -27.09
C ASN A 487 -17.26 8.89 -27.43
N GLN A 488 -18.11 8.26 -26.60
CA GLN A 488 -18.54 6.87 -26.78
C GLN A 488 -20.05 6.75 -27.01
N ASN A 489 -20.42 6.11 -28.12
CA ASN A 489 -21.83 5.82 -28.44
C ASN A 489 -22.35 4.54 -27.78
N SER A 490 -21.46 3.57 -27.54
CA SER A 490 -21.75 2.29 -26.89
C SER A 490 -21.19 2.27 -25.47
N GLY A 491 -21.91 1.64 -24.54
CA GLY A 491 -21.42 1.44 -23.18
C GLY A 491 -20.44 0.26 -23.07
N ILE A 492 -20.51 -0.70 -24.00
CA ILE A 492 -19.67 -1.91 -24.03
C ILE A 492 -18.96 -2.00 -25.38
N GLY A 493 -17.63 -2.16 -25.36
CA GLY A 493 -16.83 -2.27 -26.57
C GLY A 493 -16.97 -3.63 -27.27
N LYS A 494 -16.89 -4.73 -26.52
CA LYS A 494 -17.04 -6.10 -27.03
C LYS A 494 -17.57 -7.06 -25.99
N ILE A 495 -18.35 -8.05 -26.43
CA ILE A 495 -18.75 -9.21 -25.63
C ILE A 495 -17.99 -10.44 -26.14
N ARG A 496 -17.27 -11.13 -25.25
CA ARG A 496 -16.63 -12.41 -25.59
C ARG A 496 -17.64 -13.56 -25.42
N TYR A 497 -17.60 -14.51 -26.35
CA TYR A 497 -18.40 -15.74 -26.35
C TYR A 497 -19.90 -15.59 -26.67
N SER A 498 -20.32 -14.47 -27.27
CA SER A 498 -21.68 -14.34 -27.84
C SER A 498 -21.81 -15.09 -29.16
N LYS A 499 -22.85 -15.93 -29.31
CA LYS A 499 -23.18 -16.61 -30.58
C LYS A 499 -23.63 -15.64 -31.68
N ASN A 500 -24.16 -14.48 -31.29
CA ASN A 500 -24.56 -13.41 -32.19
C ASN A 500 -23.70 -12.18 -31.88
N ASN A 501 -22.73 -11.87 -32.76
CA ASN A 501 -21.90 -10.65 -32.75
C ASN A 501 -22.71 -9.34 -32.94
N LYS A 502 -23.99 -9.33 -32.56
CA LYS A 502 -24.89 -8.19 -32.68
C LYS A 502 -24.49 -7.12 -31.67
N ARG A 503 -23.72 -6.14 -32.16
CA ARG A 503 -23.29 -4.90 -31.50
C ARG A 503 -24.51 -4.04 -31.12
N PHE A 504 -25.22 -4.33 -30.04
CA PHE A 504 -26.34 -3.47 -29.60
C PHE A 504 -26.30 -3.19 -28.10
N ILE A 505 -25.32 -2.39 -27.66
CA ILE A 505 -25.39 -1.79 -26.32
C ILE A 505 -25.16 -0.27 -26.43
N ASN A 506 -26.06 0.37 -27.19
CA ASN A 506 -26.35 1.78 -26.98
C ASN A 506 -27.22 1.85 -25.72
N GLY A 507 -26.92 2.79 -24.81
CA GLY A 507 -27.52 2.74 -23.49
C GLY A 507 -29.05 2.75 -23.54
N THR A 508 -29.66 1.84 -22.80
CA THR A 508 -31.10 1.53 -22.82
C THR A 508 -31.97 2.69 -22.38
N LYS A 509 -31.37 3.68 -21.69
CA LYS A 509 -32.01 4.91 -21.23
C LYS A 509 -31.06 6.09 -21.45
N SER A 510 -31.52 7.10 -22.17
CA SER A 510 -30.80 8.36 -22.35
C SER A 510 -31.11 9.32 -21.19
N LEU A 511 -30.10 10.06 -20.70
CA LEU A 511 -30.24 11.01 -19.59
C LEU A 511 -29.85 12.42 -20.01
N THR A 512 -30.62 13.40 -19.52
CA THR A 512 -30.25 14.82 -19.59
C THR A 512 -29.04 15.10 -18.70
N LYS A 513 -28.34 16.22 -18.96
CA LYS A 513 -27.21 16.67 -18.12
C LYS A 513 -27.59 16.81 -16.64
N ALA A 514 -28.75 17.39 -16.34
CA ALA A 514 -29.22 17.58 -14.97
C ALA A 514 -29.43 16.24 -14.24
N ASN A 515 -30.12 15.28 -14.89
CA ASN A 515 -30.38 13.98 -14.29
C ASN A 515 -29.10 13.15 -14.13
N PHE A 516 -28.19 13.19 -15.11
CA PHE A 516 -26.89 12.53 -14.99
C PHE A 516 -26.06 13.10 -13.84
N LEU A 517 -26.01 14.43 -13.69
CA LEU A 517 -25.30 15.08 -12.58
C LEU A 517 -25.93 14.76 -11.22
N LYS A 518 -27.26 14.60 -11.15
CA LYS A 518 -27.94 14.16 -9.93
C LYS A 518 -27.51 12.76 -9.49
N GLU A 519 -27.41 11.80 -10.41
CA GLU A 519 -26.92 10.44 -10.13
C GLU A 519 -25.44 10.44 -9.68
N VAL A 520 -24.60 11.23 -10.33
CA VAL A 520 -23.18 11.37 -9.91
C VAL A 520 -23.08 12.00 -8.52
N SER A 521 -23.95 12.97 -8.22
CA SER A 521 -23.98 13.66 -6.92
C SER A 521 -24.50 12.76 -5.80
N SER A 522 -25.45 11.85 -6.08
CA SER A 522 -25.95 10.89 -5.09
C SER A 522 -24.87 9.88 -4.68
N LEU A 523 -24.04 9.42 -5.63
CA LEU A 523 -22.89 8.57 -5.34
C LEU A 523 -21.87 9.27 -4.43
N LYS A 524 -21.58 10.55 -4.69
CA LYS A 524 -20.71 11.36 -3.82
C LYS A 524 -21.28 11.52 -2.41
N ALA A 525 -22.57 11.83 -2.30
CA ALA A 525 -23.24 12.00 -1.00
C ALA A 525 -23.23 10.71 -0.18
N LEU A 526 -23.37 9.54 -0.83
CA LEU A 526 -23.29 8.24 -0.18
C LEU A 526 -21.91 8.02 0.46
N GLY A 527 -20.83 8.31 -0.28
CA GLY A 527 -19.46 8.24 0.25
C GLY A 527 -19.24 9.09 1.51
N TYR A 528 -19.67 10.36 1.48
CA TYR A 528 -19.56 11.26 2.64
C TYR A 528 -20.34 10.77 3.86
N LYS A 529 -21.52 10.18 3.66
CA LYS A 529 -22.32 9.64 4.77
C LYS A 529 -21.60 8.49 5.49
N TYR A 530 -20.98 7.58 4.74
CA TYR A 530 -20.24 6.45 5.33
C TYR A 530 -18.95 6.90 6.02
N GLU A 531 -18.24 7.87 5.45
CA GLU A 531 -17.06 8.47 6.09
C GLU A 531 -17.41 9.12 7.44
N ALA A 532 -18.51 9.89 7.49
CA ALA A 532 -18.98 10.50 8.74
C ALA A 532 -19.36 9.45 9.80
N LEU A 533 -20.07 8.39 9.40
CA LEU A 533 -20.43 7.28 10.29
C LEU A 533 -19.19 6.55 10.81
N TYR A 534 -18.19 6.33 9.94
CA TYR A 534 -16.94 5.70 10.33
C TYR A 534 -16.17 6.53 11.37
N LEU A 535 -16.02 7.84 11.15
CA LEU A 535 -15.39 8.74 12.11
C LEU A 535 -16.14 8.78 13.45
N GLU A 536 -17.47 8.61 13.44
CA GLU A 536 -18.27 8.51 14.65
C GLU A 536 -18.02 7.19 15.40
N ILE A 537 -17.95 6.06 14.69
CA ILE A 537 -17.61 4.75 15.25
C ILE A 537 -16.19 4.74 15.81
N GLU A 538 -15.20 5.26 15.07
CA GLU A 538 -13.81 5.33 15.52
C GLU A 538 -13.66 6.16 16.81
N LYS A 539 -14.39 7.28 16.91
CA LYS A 539 -14.46 8.07 18.15
C LYS A 539 -15.07 7.28 19.31
N LYS A 540 -16.13 6.53 19.06
CA LYS A 540 -16.82 5.71 20.08
C LYS A 540 -15.99 4.50 20.53
N CYS A 541 -15.14 3.94 19.66
CA CYS A 541 -14.24 2.82 19.99
C CYS A 541 -12.91 3.27 20.63
N LYS A 542 -12.62 4.58 20.71
CA LYS A 542 -11.48 5.15 21.46
C LYS A 542 -11.78 5.39 22.95
N TYR A 543 -13.01 5.14 23.39
CA TYR A 543 -13.44 5.09 24.79
C TYR A 543 -13.84 3.65 25.14
#